data_AF-A0A7X4IUC2-F1
#
_entry.id   AF-A0A7X4IUC2-F1
#
_cell.length_a   1.000
_cell.length_b   1.000
_cell.length_c   1.000
_cell.angle_alpha   90.00
_cell.angle_beta   90.00
_cell.angle_gamma   90.00
#
_symmetry.space_group_name_H-M   'P 1'
#
loop_
_entity.id
_entity.type
_entity.pdbx_description
1 polymer ?
#
loop_
_entity_poly.entity_id
_entity_poly.type
_entity_poly.pdbx_seq_one_letter_code
_entity_poly.pdbx_strand_id
1 'polypeptide(L)'
;MTTGRIFFALALSVAAACLAGSVSAQDAGTRVAEASDWQVFEGTGPKACWAVTAPRKTVNTRNGREVTVRRGDILLFVTYQPARDVAGEVSFTGGYPFAKGSTATLEIDGA
;
A
#
# COMPACT_ATOMS: atom_id res chain seq x y z
N MET A 1 -27.21 58.60 3.35
CA MET A 1 -26.76 57.35 2.69
C MET A 1 -25.78 56.62 3.61
N THR A 2 -26.25 55.87 4.61
CA THR A 2 -25.35 55.08 5.51
C THR A 2 -26.04 53.82 6.04
N THR A 3 -26.88 53.17 5.21
CA THR A 3 -27.58 51.93 5.56
C THR A 3 -27.18 50.84 4.56
N GLY A 4 -25.95 50.34 4.63
CA GLY A 4 -25.48 49.41 3.60
C GLY A 4 -24.24 48.60 3.92
N ARG A 5 -23.83 48.51 5.19
CA ARG A 5 -22.58 47.82 5.58
C ARG A 5 -22.79 46.64 6.54
N ILE A 6 -24.03 46.33 6.91
CA ILE A 6 -24.34 45.27 7.90
C ILE A 6 -24.80 43.96 7.23
N PHE A 7 -25.26 43.99 5.98
CA PHE A 7 -25.75 42.79 5.29
C PHE A 7 -24.67 41.94 4.60
N PHE A 8 -23.43 42.43 4.50
CA PHE A 8 -22.37 41.71 3.77
C PHE A 8 -21.55 40.74 4.63
N ALA A 9 -21.70 40.78 5.96
CA ALA A 9 -20.88 39.99 6.88
C ALA A 9 -21.47 38.62 7.23
N LEU A 10 -22.74 38.33 6.90
CA LEU A 10 -23.41 37.08 7.28
C LEU A 10 -23.49 36.04 6.16
N ALA A 11 -23.15 36.40 4.92
CA ALA A 11 -23.25 35.51 3.76
C ALA A 11 -22.02 34.63 3.53
N LEU A 12 -20.89 34.90 4.19
CA LEU A 12 -19.63 34.18 3.97
C LEU A 12 -19.43 32.98 4.92
N SER A 13 -20.32 32.78 5.88
CA SER A 13 -20.18 31.75 6.92
C SER A 13 -20.84 30.40 6.55
N VAL A 14 -21.62 30.34 5.46
CA VAL A 14 -22.41 29.15 5.07
C VAL A 14 -21.80 28.38 3.88
N ALA A 15 -20.59 28.72 3.46
CA ALA A 15 -19.92 28.02 2.35
C ALA A 15 -18.94 26.91 2.79
N ALA A 16 -18.66 26.75 4.08
CA ALA A 16 -17.61 25.85 4.57
C ALA A 16 -18.07 24.44 5.01
N ALA A 17 -19.37 24.14 4.95
CA ALA A 17 -19.92 22.90 5.53
C ALA A 17 -20.02 21.69 4.57
N CYS A 18 -19.72 21.84 3.28
CA CYS A 18 -20.06 20.83 2.27
C CYS A 18 -18.90 19.94 1.77
N LEU A 19 -17.73 19.98 2.40
CA LEU A 19 -16.58 19.14 2.00
C LEU A 19 -16.23 18.01 2.96
N ALA A 20 -17.15 17.66 3.88
CA ALA A 20 -17.09 16.38 4.59
C ALA A 20 -17.50 15.25 3.63
N GLY A 21 -16.71 15.04 2.57
CA GLY A 21 -16.80 13.84 1.76
C GLY A 21 -16.53 12.65 2.68
N SER A 22 -17.44 11.68 2.66
CA SER A 22 -17.26 10.41 3.35
C SER A 22 -15.92 9.83 2.89
N VAL A 23 -14.93 9.79 3.78
CA VAL A 23 -13.80 8.88 3.62
C VAL A 23 -14.39 7.50 3.80
N SER A 24 -14.80 6.88 2.68
CA SER A 24 -15.05 5.45 2.65
C SER A 24 -13.73 4.80 3.01
N ALA A 25 -13.71 4.04 4.10
CA ALA A 25 -12.57 3.20 4.44
C ALA A 25 -12.23 2.37 3.18
N GLN A 26 -11.03 2.54 2.65
CA GLN A 26 -10.53 1.66 1.60
C GLN A 26 -10.58 0.26 2.20
N ASP A 27 -11.25 -0.65 1.51
CA ASP A 27 -11.49 -2.02 1.97
C ASP A 27 -10.12 -2.71 2.14
N ALA A 28 -9.52 -2.55 3.31
CA ALA A 28 -8.27 -3.18 3.66
C ALA A 28 -8.59 -4.65 3.77
N GLY A 29 -8.01 -5.47 2.88
CA GLY A 29 -8.37 -6.89 2.77
C GLY A 29 -8.50 -7.57 4.14
N THR A 30 -9.47 -8.46 4.26
CA THR A 30 -9.69 -9.23 5.48
C THR A 30 -8.74 -10.42 5.49
N ARG A 31 -8.03 -10.64 6.59
CA ARG A 31 -7.23 -11.85 6.74
C ARG A 31 -8.16 -13.05 6.88
N VAL A 32 -7.99 -14.04 6.00
CA VAL A 32 -8.84 -15.24 5.93
C VAL A 32 -8.11 -16.51 6.34
N ALA A 33 -6.77 -16.52 6.29
CA ALA A 33 -5.97 -17.65 6.77
C ALA A 33 -4.54 -17.24 7.15
N GLU A 34 -3.85 -18.13 7.85
CA GLU A 34 -2.42 -18.06 8.16
C GLU A 34 -1.84 -19.48 8.04
N ALA A 35 -0.68 -19.61 7.41
CA ALA A 35 0.01 -20.88 7.21
C ALA A 35 1.53 -20.67 7.29
N SER A 36 2.14 -21.17 8.36
CA SER A 36 3.58 -20.95 8.63
C SER A 36 3.93 -19.45 8.64
N ASP A 37 4.82 -18.99 7.75
CA ASP A 37 5.22 -17.58 7.66
C ASP A 37 4.30 -16.75 6.74
N TRP A 38 3.23 -17.33 6.23
CA TRP A 38 2.34 -16.69 5.27
C TRP A 38 1.01 -16.31 5.91
N GLN A 39 0.55 -15.10 5.59
CA GLN A 39 -0.80 -14.64 5.89
C GLN A 39 -1.57 -14.50 4.58
N VAL A 40 -2.85 -14.87 4.58
CA VAL A 40 -3.73 -14.83 3.40
C VAL A 40 -4.87 -13.86 3.63
N PHE A 41 -5.10 -13.00 2.64
CA PHE A 41 -6.11 -11.96 2.68
C PHE A 41 -7.05 -12.04 1.47
N GLU A 42 -8.29 -11.60 1.67
CA GLU A 42 -9.30 -11.41 0.63
C GLU A 42 -9.77 -9.94 0.65
N GLY A 43 -9.74 -9.30 -0.52
CA GLY A 43 -10.29 -7.96 -0.75
C GLY A 43 -11.52 -8.02 -1.65
N THR A 44 -12.50 -7.17 -1.37
CA THR A 44 -13.84 -7.21 -1.99
C THR A 44 -14.11 -6.13 -3.04
N GLY A 45 -13.20 -5.19 -3.29
CA GLY A 45 -13.40 -4.13 -4.29
C GLY A 45 -12.15 -3.73 -5.06
N PRO A 46 -11.87 -4.29 -6.26
CA PRO A 46 -12.41 -5.52 -6.88
C PRO A 46 -11.94 -6.81 -6.17
N LYS A 47 -12.54 -7.97 -6.50
CA LYS A 47 -12.17 -9.24 -5.86
C LYS A 47 -10.70 -9.60 -6.11
N ALA A 48 -9.95 -9.73 -5.04
CA ALA A 48 -8.55 -10.15 -5.05
C ALA A 48 -8.25 -11.03 -3.83
N CYS A 49 -7.41 -12.05 -4.02
CA CYS A 49 -6.84 -12.84 -2.94
C CYS A 49 -5.33 -12.74 -3.00
N TRP A 50 -4.66 -12.57 -1.86
CA TRP A 50 -3.21 -12.56 -1.84
C TRP A 50 -2.66 -13.25 -0.61
N ALA A 51 -1.57 -13.98 -0.81
CA ALA A 51 -0.72 -14.46 0.27
C ALA A 51 0.46 -13.49 0.42
N VAL A 52 0.81 -13.14 1.65
CA VAL A 52 1.92 -12.23 1.96
C VAL A 52 2.81 -12.84 3.04
N THR A 53 4.12 -12.66 2.89
CA THR A 53 5.12 -13.07 3.89
C THR A 53 6.21 -12.00 4.05
N ALA A 54 6.86 -12.01 5.20
CA ALA A 54 8.03 -11.20 5.52
C ALA A 54 9.29 -12.09 5.59
N PRO A 55 10.47 -11.57 5.23
CA PRO A 55 11.70 -12.36 5.25
C PRO A 55 12.08 -12.72 6.69
N ARG A 56 12.52 -13.97 6.90
CA ARG A 56 13.09 -14.42 8.19
C ARG A 56 14.43 -13.75 8.51
N LYS A 57 15.19 -13.39 7.49
CA LYS A 57 16.52 -12.76 7.62
C LYS A 57 16.71 -11.75 6.48
N THR A 58 17.31 -10.61 6.80
CA THR A 58 17.74 -9.62 5.81
C THR A 58 19.22 -9.30 6.03
N VAL A 59 20.00 -9.29 4.95
CA VAL A 59 21.42 -8.92 4.96
C VAL A 59 21.61 -7.78 3.99
N ASN A 60 22.17 -6.68 4.48
CA ASN A 60 22.38 -5.48 3.68
C ASN A 60 23.86 -5.27 3.52
N THR A 61 24.33 -5.13 2.28
CA THR A 61 25.75 -4.93 2.00
C THR A 61 26.00 -3.59 1.33
N ARG A 62 27.10 -2.92 1.71
CA ARG A 62 27.65 -1.77 0.99
C ARG A 62 29.13 -2.05 0.75
N ASN A 63 29.54 -2.03 -0.53
CA ASN A 63 30.92 -2.32 -0.92
C ASN A 63 31.44 -3.67 -0.35
N GLY A 64 30.60 -4.70 -0.40
CA GLY A 64 30.93 -6.05 0.09
C GLY A 64 30.93 -6.22 1.62
N ARG A 65 30.58 -5.19 2.41
CA ARG A 65 30.50 -5.27 3.87
C ARG A 65 29.07 -5.17 4.34
N GLU A 66 28.71 -5.97 5.35
CA GLU A 66 27.41 -5.86 6.00
C GLU A 66 27.24 -4.49 6.67
N VAL A 67 26.06 -3.90 6.54
CA VAL A 67 25.71 -2.60 7.11
C VAL A 67 24.32 -2.63 7.73
N THR A 68 24.13 -1.89 8.82
CA THR A 68 22.81 -1.66 9.39
C THR A 68 22.14 -0.50 8.67
N VAL A 69 20.86 -0.66 8.35
CA VAL A 69 20.06 0.34 7.65
C VAL A 69 18.67 0.46 8.28
N ARG A 70 17.98 1.58 8.04
CA ARG A 70 16.55 1.77 8.40
C ARG A 70 15.72 1.82 7.13
N ARG A 71 14.74 0.92 7.00
CA ARG A 71 13.90 0.74 5.81
C ARG A 71 12.45 0.50 6.20
N GLY A 72 11.55 0.61 5.22
CA GLY A 72 10.17 0.14 5.37
C GLY A 72 10.06 -1.38 5.25
N ASP A 73 8.83 -1.87 5.21
CA ASP A 73 8.55 -3.31 5.19
C ASP A 73 9.03 -3.99 3.91
N ILE A 74 9.64 -5.16 4.10
CA ILE A 74 10.01 -6.08 3.04
C ILE A 74 8.98 -7.18 3.01
N LEU A 75 8.22 -7.27 1.92
CA LEU A 75 7.12 -8.20 1.77
C LEU A 75 7.19 -8.86 0.40
N LEU A 76 6.89 -10.16 0.37
CA LEU A 76 6.65 -10.91 -0.86
C LEU A 76 5.17 -11.25 -0.93
N PHE A 77 4.56 -11.00 -2.09
CA PHE A 77 3.15 -11.23 -2.34
C PHE A 77 2.97 -12.23 -3.48
N VAL A 78 1.95 -13.08 -3.37
CA VAL A 78 1.41 -13.88 -4.47
C VAL A 78 -0.06 -13.52 -4.61
N THR A 79 -0.43 -12.91 -5.73
CA THR A 79 -1.74 -12.29 -5.92
C THR A 79 -2.56 -12.97 -7.00
N TYR A 80 -3.85 -13.12 -6.75
CA TYR A 80 -4.87 -13.62 -7.69
C TYR A 80 -5.95 -12.55 -7.85
N GLN A 81 -6.18 -12.07 -9.07
CA GLN A 81 -7.22 -11.12 -9.44
C GLN A 81 -8.02 -11.65 -10.64
N PRO A 82 -9.07 -12.46 -10.40
CA PRO A 82 -9.83 -13.10 -11.48
C PRO A 82 -10.44 -12.12 -12.49
N ALA A 83 -10.89 -10.95 -12.02
CA ALA A 83 -11.49 -9.92 -12.89
C ALA A 83 -10.50 -9.35 -13.94
N ARG A 84 -9.21 -9.58 -13.77
CA ARG A 84 -8.14 -9.14 -14.67
C ARG A 84 -7.36 -10.31 -15.29
N ASP A 85 -7.83 -11.54 -15.11
CA ASP A 85 -7.16 -12.77 -15.53
C ASP A 85 -5.72 -12.89 -14.99
N VAL A 86 -5.49 -12.40 -13.77
CA VAL A 86 -4.18 -12.49 -13.10
C VAL A 86 -4.23 -13.64 -12.11
N ALA A 87 -3.37 -14.64 -12.30
CA ALA A 87 -3.22 -15.79 -11.42
C ALA A 87 -1.75 -15.95 -11.01
N GLY A 88 -1.48 -15.88 -9.71
CA GLY A 88 -0.13 -16.11 -9.17
C GLY A 88 0.88 -15.00 -9.49
N GLU A 89 0.44 -13.75 -9.61
CA GLU A 89 1.37 -12.63 -9.80
C GLU A 89 2.25 -12.48 -8.56
N VAL A 90 3.56 -12.57 -8.77
CA VAL A 90 4.55 -12.36 -7.71
C VAL A 90 4.97 -10.90 -7.71
N SER A 91 4.87 -10.25 -6.55
CA SER A 91 5.38 -8.89 -6.36
C SER A 91 6.13 -8.76 -5.04
N PHE A 92 7.06 -7.80 -4.98
CA PHE A 92 8.00 -7.66 -3.88
C PHE A 92 8.18 -6.19 -3.50
N THR A 93 8.17 -5.90 -2.20
CA THR A 93 8.59 -4.61 -1.67
C THR A 93 9.98 -4.75 -1.04
N GLY A 94 10.93 -3.93 -1.48
CA GLY A 94 12.29 -3.94 -0.94
C GLY A 94 12.50 -3.10 0.32
N GLY A 95 11.45 -2.46 0.84
CA GLY A 95 11.53 -1.49 1.94
C GLY A 95 12.17 -0.14 1.56
N TYR A 96 12.53 0.05 0.28
CA TYR A 96 12.99 1.32 -0.32
C TYR A 96 12.44 1.49 -1.73
N PRO A 97 12.38 2.72 -2.25
CA PRO A 97 12.27 2.96 -3.68
C PRO A 97 13.48 2.34 -4.40
N PHE A 98 13.22 1.62 -5.49
CA PHE A 98 14.28 1.15 -6.37
C PHE A 98 14.93 2.33 -7.10
N ALA A 99 16.24 2.27 -7.29
CA ALA A 99 16.95 3.29 -8.06
C ALA A 99 16.43 3.31 -9.50
N LYS A 100 16.36 4.50 -10.11
CA LYS A 100 15.90 4.63 -11.49
C LYS A 100 16.77 3.78 -12.42
N GLY A 101 16.13 2.93 -13.23
CA GLY A 101 16.81 2.04 -14.17
C GLY A 101 17.47 0.82 -13.53
N SER A 102 17.30 0.59 -12.22
CA SER A 102 17.72 -0.65 -11.57
C SER A 102 16.71 -1.77 -11.80
N THR A 103 17.22 -3.00 -11.89
CA THR A 103 16.41 -4.22 -11.96
C THR A 103 16.59 -5.01 -10.68
N ALA A 104 15.50 -5.48 -10.10
CA ALA A 104 15.53 -6.46 -9.02
C ALA A 104 15.54 -7.86 -9.63
N THR A 105 16.41 -8.74 -9.12
CA THR A 105 16.42 -10.16 -9.49
C THR A 105 15.76 -10.94 -8.36
N LEU A 106 14.80 -11.79 -8.71
CA LEU A 106 14.18 -12.74 -7.81
C LEU A 106 14.58 -14.13 -8.26
N GLU A 107 15.23 -14.87 -7.37
CA GLU A 107 15.62 -16.26 -7.56
C GLU A 107 14.74 -17.12 -6.65
N ILE A 108 14.13 -18.15 -7.22
CA ILE A 108 13.28 -19.11 -6.52
C ILE A 108 13.93 -20.48 -6.71
N ASP A 109 14.19 -21.18 -5.61
CA ASP A 109 14.76 -22.53 -5.60
C ASP A 109 16.13 -22.67 -6.31
N GLY A 110 16.90 -21.59 -6.46
CA GLY A 110 18.26 -21.64 -6.98
C GLY A 110 18.41 -21.62 -8.51
N ALA A 111 17.39 -21.13 -9.22
CA ALA A 111 17.36 -21.06 -10.69
C ALA A 111 17.97 -19.77 -11.28
#